data_AF-A0A3F2S098-F1
#
_entry.id   AF-A0A3F2S098-F1
#
_cell.length_a   1.000
_cell.length_b   1.000
_cell.length_c   1.000
_cell.angle_alpha   90.00
_cell.angle_beta   90.00
_cell.angle_gamma   90.00
#
_symmetry.space_group_name_H-M   'P 1'
#
loop_
_entity.id
_entity.type
_entity.pdbx_description
1 polymer ?
#
loop_
_entity_poly.entity_id
_entity_poly.type
_entity_poly.pdbx_seq_one_letter_code
_entity_poly.pdbx_strand_id
1 'polypeptide(L)'
;MVRKHFEEVASDATPETASDEMRAAVLKRKIWNPTARAMMVQAHYRFKMLLKYKMVRSSGRVIDCEEEYTSKTCSRCGAINHKLGGKHVFQCPSCNVVLDRDVDAAKNIFHKNMHFDSMADTSRDRAASSSSDEADWRACVEYETKRVVVGDLEVQVFQMEELPVAASLFMLAEMDANVTEISGTRLWTGSHFLSRYMWRHPELVQDKRVLELGAGTGICSIVASKLGANKCLATDGDEEVVELLQKNIKVNGAERVVTARSLFWGDEPSAQTLLAELPGAFTDVDIVLAGDVLYKSELLPLLFATVTRVLVADGDDRAFVLCHIPRADVTHDLVQKQIVDSGLQFEEVKLPAEDIADAAAKLEECPEEDVKRARLYYITAKDK
;
A
#
# COMPACT_ATOMS: atom_id res chain seq x y z
N MET A 1 30.04 7.12 -21.64
CA MET A 1 28.64 7.19 -21.21
C MET A 1 27.98 5.80 -21.24
N VAL A 2 27.80 5.18 -22.41
CA VAL A 2 27.22 3.82 -22.55
C VAL A 2 27.99 2.73 -21.76
N ARG A 3 29.32 2.74 -21.82
CA ARG A 3 30.16 1.75 -21.12
C ARG A 3 30.10 1.84 -19.59
N LYS A 4 29.95 3.07 -19.07
CA LYS A 4 29.83 3.36 -17.64
C LYS A 4 28.46 2.93 -17.10
N HIS A 5 27.40 3.20 -17.87
CA HIS A 5 26.06 2.71 -17.60
C HIS A 5 25.98 1.17 -17.59
N PHE A 6 26.72 0.48 -18.46
CA PHE A 6 26.79 -0.99 -18.45
C PHE A 6 27.58 -1.56 -17.25
N GLU A 7 28.59 -0.85 -16.75
CA GLU A 7 29.33 -1.24 -15.54
C GLU A 7 28.45 -1.06 -14.29
N GLU A 8 27.67 0.02 -14.22
CA GLU A 8 26.73 0.32 -13.13
C GLU A 8 25.54 -0.68 -13.09
N VAL A 9 24.92 -0.99 -14.23
CA VAL A 9 23.80 -1.97 -14.31
C VAL A 9 24.27 -3.41 -14.03
N ALA A 10 25.51 -3.75 -14.41
CA ALA A 10 26.07 -5.07 -14.13
C ALA A 10 26.42 -5.25 -12.64
N SER A 11 26.92 -4.20 -11.96
CA SER A 11 27.15 -4.26 -10.51
C SER A 11 25.85 -4.39 -9.71
N ASP A 12 24.80 -3.70 -10.15
CA ASP A 12 23.49 -3.65 -9.47
C ASP A 12 22.67 -4.96 -9.61
N ALA A 13 23.00 -5.78 -10.61
CA ALA A 13 22.38 -7.09 -10.83
C ALA A 13 23.14 -8.26 -10.16
N THR A 14 24.26 -8.01 -9.49
CA THR A 14 25.06 -9.06 -8.82
C THR A 14 24.66 -9.13 -7.34
N PRO A 15 24.16 -10.25 -6.81
CA PRO A 15 23.76 -10.37 -5.40
C PRO A 15 24.88 -9.95 -4.45
N GLU A 16 24.54 -9.34 -3.31
CA GLU A 16 25.52 -8.94 -2.28
C GLU A 16 26.32 -10.12 -1.70
N THR A 17 25.73 -11.33 -1.78
CA THR A 17 26.35 -12.60 -1.38
C THR A 17 27.38 -13.14 -2.38
N ALA A 18 27.54 -12.49 -3.53
CA ALA A 18 28.51 -12.91 -4.55
C ALA A 18 29.94 -12.57 -4.12
N SER A 19 30.82 -13.57 -4.12
CA SER A 19 32.23 -13.38 -3.78
C SER A 19 32.93 -12.37 -4.70
N ASP A 20 33.99 -11.74 -4.20
CA ASP A 20 34.78 -10.76 -4.96
C ASP A 20 35.34 -11.35 -6.27
N GLU A 21 35.58 -12.66 -6.30
CA GLU A 21 35.97 -13.39 -7.52
C GLU A 21 34.84 -13.47 -8.54
N MET A 22 33.59 -13.70 -8.10
CA MET A 22 32.41 -13.73 -8.98
C MET A 22 32.12 -12.34 -9.55
N ARG A 23 32.22 -11.29 -8.73
CA ARG A 23 32.09 -9.88 -9.17
C ARG A 23 33.15 -9.51 -10.21
N ALA A 24 34.40 -9.89 -9.98
CA ALA A 24 35.49 -9.66 -10.92
C ALA A 24 35.33 -10.44 -12.24
N ALA A 25 34.74 -11.64 -12.21
CA ALA A 25 34.47 -12.45 -13.40
C ALA A 25 33.36 -11.85 -14.28
N VAL A 26 32.31 -11.27 -13.67
CA VAL A 26 31.23 -10.56 -14.39
C VAL A 26 31.76 -9.32 -15.09
N LEU A 27 32.58 -8.50 -14.41
CA LEU A 27 33.17 -7.28 -14.98
C LEU A 27 34.16 -7.56 -16.13
N LYS A 28 34.79 -8.74 -16.15
CA LYS A 28 35.70 -9.16 -17.23
C LYS A 28 35.01 -9.79 -18.44
N ARG A 29 33.71 -10.12 -18.36
CA ARG A 29 32.98 -10.72 -19.49
C ARG A 29 32.75 -9.69 -20.60
N LYS A 30 33.45 -9.86 -21.72
CA LYS A 30 33.18 -9.10 -22.95
C LYS A 30 31.99 -9.72 -23.68
N ILE A 31 30.81 -9.11 -23.53
CA ILE A 31 29.59 -9.52 -24.24
C ILE A 31 29.52 -8.75 -25.57
N TRP A 32 29.80 -9.46 -26.66
CA TRP A 32 29.87 -8.90 -28.03
C TRP A 32 28.51 -8.87 -28.75
N ASN A 33 27.54 -9.67 -28.31
CA ASN A 33 26.24 -9.79 -28.96
C ASN A 33 25.26 -8.69 -28.49
N PRO A 34 24.74 -7.83 -29.39
CA PRO A 34 23.77 -6.80 -29.07
C PRO A 34 22.52 -7.31 -28.36
N THR A 35 22.03 -8.50 -28.73
CA THR A 35 20.85 -9.13 -28.10
C THR A 35 21.14 -9.55 -26.67
N ALA A 36 22.28 -10.19 -26.42
CA ALA A 36 22.68 -10.57 -25.06
C ALA A 36 22.88 -9.33 -24.17
N ARG A 37 23.37 -8.23 -24.75
CA ARG A 37 23.48 -6.94 -24.07
C ARG A 37 22.11 -6.33 -23.78
N ALA A 38 21.17 -6.39 -24.72
CA ALA A 38 19.80 -5.93 -24.52
C ALA A 38 19.07 -6.72 -23.43
N MET A 39 19.23 -8.05 -23.40
CA MET A 39 18.64 -8.91 -22.35
C MET A 39 19.17 -8.60 -20.94
N MET A 40 20.45 -8.22 -20.80
CA MET A 40 21.00 -7.78 -19.51
C MET A 40 20.37 -6.47 -19.02
N VAL A 41 19.89 -5.60 -19.91
CA VAL A 41 19.21 -4.34 -19.56
C VAL A 41 17.77 -4.58 -19.11
N GLN A 42 17.16 -5.71 -19.48
CA GLN A 42 15.74 -6.00 -19.19
C GLN A 42 15.46 -6.33 -17.72
N ALA A 43 16.46 -6.25 -16.84
CA ALA A 43 16.32 -6.44 -15.39
C ALA A 43 15.38 -7.60 -15.01
N HIS A 44 15.58 -8.77 -15.64
CA HIS A 44 14.66 -9.91 -15.54
C HIS A 44 14.38 -10.36 -14.10
N TYR A 45 15.35 -10.17 -13.20
CA TYR A 45 15.16 -10.38 -11.76
C TYR A 45 14.12 -9.40 -11.18
N ARG A 46 14.21 -8.11 -11.50
CA ARG A 46 13.23 -7.09 -11.09
C ARG A 46 11.84 -7.39 -11.63
N PHE A 47 11.73 -7.78 -12.92
CA PHE A 47 10.46 -8.21 -13.51
C PHE A 47 9.86 -9.43 -12.80
N LYS A 48 10.69 -10.44 -12.49
CA LYS A 48 10.29 -11.64 -11.73
C LYS A 48 9.76 -11.28 -10.34
N MET A 49 10.44 -10.37 -9.62
CA MET A 49 10.01 -9.92 -8.30
C MET A 49 8.67 -9.16 -8.36
N LEU A 50 8.49 -8.28 -9.35
CA LEU A 50 7.22 -7.57 -9.59
C LEU A 50 6.07 -8.53 -9.89
N LEU A 51 6.31 -9.55 -10.72
CA LEU A 51 5.30 -10.55 -11.06
C LEU A 51 4.87 -11.37 -9.84
N LYS A 52 5.82 -11.79 -8.99
CA LYS A 52 5.52 -12.46 -7.70
C LYS A 52 4.66 -11.59 -6.79
N TYR A 53 5.04 -10.32 -6.61
CA TYR A 53 4.28 -9.37 -5.80
C TYR A 53 2.83 -9.21 -6.27
N LYS A 54 2.61 -8.94 -7.57
CA LYS A 54 1.26 -8.72 -8.11
C LYS A 54 0.36 -9.93 -7.96
N MET A 55 0.93 -11.13 -8.09
CA MET A 55 0.17 -12.36 -7.99
C MET A 55 -0.25 -12.68 -6.55
N VAL A 56 0.57 -12.34 -5.54
CA VAL A 56 0.17 -12.47 -4.12
C VAL A 56 -1.06 -11.61 -3.81
N ARG A 57 -1.12 -10.37 -4.33
CA ARG A 57 -2.28 -9.47 -4.14
C ARG A 57 -3.55 -9.95 -4.84
N SER A 58 -3.41 -10.79 -5.87
CA SER A 58 -4.54 -11.34 -6.63
C SER A 58 -4.91 -12.77 -6.20
N SER A 59 -4.38 -13.27 -5.07
CA SER A 59 -4.53 -14.66 -4.61
C SER A 59 -4.07 -15.70 -5.64
N GLY A 60 -3.14 -15.32 -6.52
CA GLY A 60 -2.58 -16.17 -7.56
C GLY A 60 -1.20 -16.73 -7.19
N ARG A 61 -0.77 -17.78 -7.89
CA ARG A 61 0.52 -18.46 -7.66
C ARG A 61 1.51 -18.17 -8.80
N VAL A 62 2.72 -17.73 -8.46
CA VAL A 62 3.85 -17.66 -9.42
C VAL A 62 4.76 -18.84 -9.19
N ILE A 63 5.17 -19.47 -10.29
CA ILE A 63 6.06 -20.62 -10.27
C ILE A 63 7.35 -20.23 -10.96
N ASP A 64 8.44 -20.26 -10.21
CA ASP A 64 9.78 -20.09 -10.75
C ASP A 64 10.16 -21.35 -11.54
N CYS A 65 10.05 -21.26 -12.86
CA CYS A 65 10.39 -22.37 -13.73
C CYS A 65 11.91 -22.46 -13.90
N GLU A 66 12.50 -23.50 -13.33
CA GLU A 66 13.89 -23.88 -13.59
C GLU A 66 14.06 -24.41 -15.02
N GLU A 67 15.30 -24.55 -15.51
CA GLU A 67 15.59 -24.97 -16.90
C GLU A 67 15.12 -26.40 -17.23
N GLU A 68 14.81 -27.19 -16.21
CA GLU A 68 14.35 -28.58 -16.32
C GLU A 68 12.94 -28.67 -16.92
N TYR A 69 12.69 -29.70 -17.75
CA TYR A 69 11.37 -29.93 -18.37
C TYR A 69 10.86 -28.76 -19.24
N THR A 70 11.76 -27.92 -19.76
CA THR A 70 11.41 -26.79 -20.64
C THR A 70 11.40 -27.22 -22.12
N SER A 71 11.94 -26.39 -23.01
CA SER A 71 11.80 -26.48 -24.47
C SER A 71 12.39 -27.73 -25.13
N LYS A 72 13.19 -28.54 -24.42
CA LYS A 72 13.85 -29.74 -24.98
C LYS A 72 13.11 -31.04 -24.68
N THR A 73 12.09 -31.03 -23.83
CA THR A 73 11.43 -32.24 -23.34
C THR A 73 10.10 -32.42 -24.05
N CYS A 74 9.84 -33.58 -24.64
CA CYS A 74 8.58 -33.81 -25.34
C CYS A 74 7.40 -33.88 -24.37
N SER A 75 6.39 -33.01 -24.52
CA SER A 75 5.21 -32.97 -23.65
C SER A 75 4.27 -34.18 -23.76
N ARG A 76 4.51 -35.06 -24.74
CA ARG A 76 3.72 -36.28 -24.96
C ARG A 76 4.38 -37.54 -24.38
N CYS A 77 5.70 -37.64 -24.44
CA CYS A 77 6.39 -38.89 -24.09
C CYS A 77 7.65 -38.71 -23.22
N GLY A 78 7.99 -37.48 -22.83
CA GLY A 78 9.13 -37.20 -21.95
C GLY A 78 10.52 -37.32 -22.61
N ALA A 79 10.61 -37.72 -23.89
CA ALA A 79 11.89 -37.83 -24.58
C ALA A 79 12.56 -36.47 -24.80
N ILE A 80 13.88 -36.40 -24.59
CA ILE A 80 14.66 -35.16 -24.71
C ILE A 80 15.25 -35.02 -26.12
N ASN A 81 15.03 -33.87 -26.75
CA ASN A 81 15.68 -33.50 -28.00
C ASN A 81 16.96 -32.70 -27.75
N HIS A 82 18.11 -33.37 -27.73
CA HIS A 82 19.42 -32.74 -27.56
C HIS A 82 19.87 -31.87 -28.75
N LYS A 83 19.20 -31.95 -29.91
CA LYS A 83 19.56 -31.26 -31.16
C LYS A 83 18.63 -30.10 -31.53
N LEU A 84 17.80 -29.63 -30.61
CA LEU A 84 16.78 -28.61 -30.89
C LEU A 84 17.39 -27.25 -31.28
N GLY A 85 18.43 -26.80 -30.57
CA GLY A 85 19.04 -25.49 -30.79
C GLY A 85 18.03 -24.34 -30.68
N GLY A 86 18.16 -23.32 -31.53
CA GLY A 86 17.25 -22.16 -31.59
C GLY A 86 15.98 -22.34 -32.42
N LYS A 87 15.66 -23.56 -32.88
CA LYS A 87 14.48 -23.81 -33.73
C LYS A 87 13.18 -23.49 -33.01
N HIS A 88 12.22 -22.89 -33.71
CA HIS A 88 10.87 -22.59 -33.18
C HIS A 88 9.94 -23.81 -33.13
N VAL A 89 10.31 -24.89 -33.83
CA VAL A 89 9.53 -26.12 -33.89
C VAL A 89 10.24 -27.23 -33.12
N PHE A 90 9.54 -27.84 -32.17
CA PHE A 90 9.97 -29.03 -31.48
C PHE A 90 9.53 -30.27 -32.25
N GLN A 91 10.48 -31.10 -32.66
CA GLN A 91 10.23 -32.42 -33.22
C GLN A 91 10.79 -33.47 -32.28
N CYS A 92 9.92 -34.33 -31.75
CA CYS A 92 10.34 -35.35 -30.80
C CYS A 92 11.12 -36.47 -31.51
N PRO A 93 12.32 -36.87 -31.04
CA PRO A 93 13.09 -37.96 -31.63
C PRO A 93 12.49 -39.35 -31.36
N SER A 94 11.63 -39.49 -30.35
CA SER A 94 11.05 -40.78 -29.96
C SER A 94 9.65 -41.03 -30.54
N CYS A 95 8.68 -40.13 -30.31
CA CYS A 95 7.29 -40.31 -30.77
C CYS A 95 6.94 -39.51 -32.04
N ASN A 96 7.92 -38.84 -32.66
CA ASN A 96 7.78 -38.05 -33.89
C ASN A 96 6.72 -36.94 -33.86
N VAL A 97 6.20 -36.57 -32.68
CA VAL A 97 5.28 -35.42 -32.57
C VAL A 97 6.01 -34.14 -32.96
N VAL A 98 5.30 -33.28 -33.69
CA VAL A 98 5.77 -31.96 -34.11
C VAL A 98 4.88 -30.92 -33.44
N LEU A 99 5.50 -30.03 -32.66
CA LEU A 99 4.82 -29.00 -31.87
C LEU A 99 5.56 -27.67 -32.03
N ASP A 100 4.85 -26.57 -31.80
CA ASP A 100 5.52 -25.32 -31.49
C ASP A 100 6.33 -25.49 -30.20
N ARG A 101 7.57 -25.01 -30.19
CA ARG A 101 8.51 -25.20 -29.08
C ARG A 101 8.02 -24.58 -27.79
N ASP A 102 7.43 -23.40 -27.88
CA ASP A 102 7.03 -22.64 -26.69
C ASP A 102 5.71 -23.23 -26.13
N VAL A 103 4.83 -23.76 -27.00
CA VAL A 103 3.65 -24.55 -26.60
C VAL A 103 4.03 -25.87 -25.92
N ASP A 104 5.03 -26.59 -26.45
CA ASP A 104 5.54 -27.84 -25.85
C ASP A 104 6.14 -27.57 -24.47
N ALA A 105 6.95 -26.52 -24.33
CA ALA A 105 7.50 -26.07 -23.04
C ALA A 105 6.40 -25.71 -22.04
N ALA A 106 5.38 -24.93 -22.45
CA ALA A 106 4.29 -24.53 -21.58
C ALA A 106 3.51 -25.73 -21.02
N LYS A 107 3.27 -26.77 -21.83
CA LYS A 107 2.60 -28.01 -21.39
C LYS A 107 3.40 -28.76 -20.34
N ASN A 108 4.71 -28.87 -20.52
CA ASN A 108 5.58 -29.52 -19.54
C ASN A 108 5.62 -28.76 -18.22
N ILE A 109 5.76 -27.43 -18.28
CA ILE A 109 5.73 -26.57 -17.10
C ILE A 109 4.41 -26.74 -16.36
N PHE A 110 3.29 -26.76 -17.08
CA PHE A 110 1.98 -27.01 -16.49
C PHE A 110 1.93 -28.39 -15.83
N HIS A 111 2.28 -29.47 -16.54
CA HIS A 111 2.26 -30.83 -16.00
C HIS A 111 3.17 -31.02 -14.77
N LYS A 112 4.38 -30.42 -14.75
CA LYS A 112 5.30 -30.44 -13.59
C LYS A 112 4.64 -29.85 -12.34
N ASN A 113 3.72 -28.90 -12.52
CA ASN A 113 3.17 -28.10 -11.44
C ASN A 113 1.70 -28.39 -11.10
N MET A 114 1.05 -29.31 -11.82
CA MET A 114 -0.32 -29.78 -11.56
C MET A 114 -0.43 -30.68 -10.32
N HIS A 115 0.63 -31.41 -9.94
CA HIS A 115 0.58 -32.39 -8.85
C HIS A 115 0.70 -31.80 -7.43
N PHE A 116 0.88 -30.48 -7.29
CA PHE A 116 0.89 -29.82 -5.98
C PHE A 116 -0.52 -29.57 -5.41
N ASP A 117 -1.58 -29.78 -6.19
CA ASP A 117 -2.96 -29.55 -5.72
C ASP A 117 -3.54 -30.75 -4.92
N SER A 118 -2.98 -31.96 -5.01
CA SER A 118 -3.59 -33.16 -4.39
C SER A 118 -3.04 -33.55 -3.02
N MET A 119 -2.10 -32.79 -2.43
CA MET A 119 -1.57 -33.05 -1.08
C MET A 119 -1.82 -31.92 -0.07
N ALA A 120 -2.47 -30.82 -0.49
CA ALA A 120 -2.71 -29.66 0.37
C ALA A 120 -3.95 -29.78 1.30
N ASP A 121 -4.66 -30.92 1.32
CA ASP A 121 -5.88 -31.08 2.14
C ASP A 121 -5.72 -32.01 3.37
N THR A 122 -4.51 -32.49 3.69
CA THR A 122 -4.30 -33.30 4.91
C THR A 122 -2.96 -32.99 5.59
N SER A 123 -2.86 -31.80 6.19
CA SER A 123 -2.13 -31.55 7.46
C SER A 123 -1.95 -30.05 7.65
N ARG A 124 -2.98 -29.42 8.27
CA ARG A 124 -2.76 -28.25 9.09
C ARG A 124 -1.99 -28.71 10.32
N ASP A 125 -0.67 -28.74 10.25
CA ASP A 125 0.16 -28.76 11.44
C ASP A 125 1.32 -27.78 11.27
N ARG A 126 1.38 -26.85 12.23
CA ARG A 126 2.42 -25.85 12.41
C ARG A 126 3.76 -26.56 12.61
N ALA A 127 4.70 -26.36 11.71
CA ALA A 127 6.12 -26.50 12.02
C ALA A 127 6.89 -25.46 11.20
N ALA A 128 7.48 -24.51 11.91
CA ALA A 128 8.47 -23.59 11.38
C ALA A 128 9.63 -24.38 10.78
N SER A 129 9.97 -24.10 9.51
CA SER A 129 11.31 -24.33 9.00
C SER A 129 11.79 -23.05 8.33
N SER A 130 12.75 -22.42 9.00
CA SER A 130 13.56 -21.32 8.49
C SER A 130 14.40 -21.80 7.30
N SER A 131 14.17 -21.24 6.12
CA SER A 131 15.22 -21.09 5.11
C SER A 131 15.35 -19.61 4.81
N SER A 132 16.35 -19.02 5.44
CA SER A 132 16.90 -17.69 5.12
C SER A 132 17.26 -17.63 3.64
N ASP A 133 16.63 -16.72 2.91
CA ASP A 133 17.11 -16.04 1.69
C ASP A 133 15.96 -15.34 0.92
N GLU A 134 14.81 -15.08 1.57
CA GLU A 134 13.90 -14.02 1.15
C GLU A 134 14.39 -12.70 1.74
N ALA A 135 15.07 -11.89 0.93
CA ALA A 135 15.33 -10.49 1.27
C ALA A 135 13.98 -9.76 1.28
N ASP A 136 13.30 -9.81 2.42
CA ASP A 136 12.20 -8.95 2.75
C ASP A 136 12.72 -7.52 2.82
N TRP A 137 12.69 -6.81 1.69
CA TRP A 137 13.13 -5.42 1.63
C TRP A 137 12.30 -4.52 2.56
N ARG A 138 11.10 -4.96 3.00
CA ARG A 138 10.31 -4.26 4.02
C ARG A 138 10.90 -4.45 5.42
N ALA A 139 11.65 -5.52 5.68
CA ALA A 139 12.48 -5.65 6.88
C ALA A 139 13.65 -4.64 6.90
N CYS A 140 13.93 -3.96 5.80
CA CYS A 140 14.89 -2.86 5.72
C CYS A 140 14.26 -1.48 5.99
N VAL A 141 12.94 -1.39 6.22
CA VAL A 141 12.29 -0.12 6.53
C VAL A 141 12.58 0.26 7.99
N GLU A 142 13.32 1.35 8.17
CA GLU A 142 13.57 1.93 9.49
C GLU A 142 12.34 2.74 9.94
N TYR A 143 11.83 2.39 11.12
CA TYR A 143 10.74 3.11 11.78
C TYR A 143 11.32 3.97 12.88
N GLU A 144 10.97 5.25 12.90
CA GLU A 144 11.28 6.15 13.98
C GLU A 144 10.10 6.31 14.94
N THR A 145 10.40 6.70 16.17
CA THR A 145 9.39 7.23 17.08
C THR A 145 9.50 8.75 17.12
N LYS A 146 8.49 9.43 16.59
CA LYS A 146 8.40 10.88 16.60
C LYS A 146 7.46 11.36 17.70
N ARG A 147 7.87 12.42 18.40
CA ARG A 147 6.97 13.18 19.29
C ARG A 147 6.32 14.30 18.49
N VAL A 148 5.00 14.23 18.39
CA VAL A 148 4.17 15.22 17.74
C VAL A 148 3.44 16.01 18.81
N VAL A 149 3.62 17.32 18.79
CA VAL A 149 2.93 18.24 19.71
C VAL A 149 1.69 18.76 19.01
N VAL A 150 0.54 18.65 19.68
CA VAL A 150 -0.75 19.19 19.23
C VAL A 150 -1.30 20.10 20.34
N GLY A 151 -0.98 21.39 20.27
CA GLY A 151 -1.28 22.35 21.32
C GLY A 151 -0.47 22.08 22.58
N ASP A 152 -1.17 21.76 23.67
CA ASP A 152 -0.59 21.27 24.92
C ASP A 152 -0.54 19.73 25.02
N LEU A 153 -1.06 19.02 24.00
CA LEU A 153 -1.02 17.56 23.95
C LEU A 153 0.29 17.07 23.33
N GLU A 154 0.85 16.03 23.93
CA GLU A 154 1.95 15.26 23.34
C GLU A 154 1.43 13.90 22.86
N VAL A 155 1.75 13.56 21.61
CA VAL A 155 1.43 12.30 20.94
C VAL A 155 2.72 11.66 20.44
N GLN A 156 2.91 10.38 20.72
CA GLN A 156 4.02 9.60 20.16
C GLN A 156 3.54 8.85 18.93
N VAL A 157 4.21 9.02 17.79
CA VAL A 157 3.87 8.36 16.54
C VAL A 157 5.08 7.57 16.06
N PHE A 158 4.91 6.26 15.96
CA PHE A 158 5.75 5.41 15.13
C PHE A 158 5.39 5.68 13.66
N GLN A 159 6.40 6.04 12.87
CA GLN A 159 6.27 6.28 11.44
C GLN A 159 7.53 5.81 10.70
N MET A 160 7.44 5.69 9.39
CA MET A 160 8.61 5.38 8.56
C MET A 160 9.52 6.59 8.41
N GLU A 161 10.77 6.46 8.85
CA GLU A 161 11.78 7.53 8.93
C GLU A 161 12.22 7.97 7.53
N GLU A 162 12.68 7.04 6.70
CA GLU A 162 12.93 7.23 5.26
C GLU A 162 13.03 5.85 4.58
N LEU A 163 12.67 5.75 3.29
CA LEU A 163 12.90 4.51 2.56
C LEU A 163 14.40 4.38 2.29
N PRO A 164 15.04 3.24 2.63
CA PRO A 164 16.41 2.99 2.18
C PRO A 164 16.52 3.21 0.67
N VAL A 165 17.69 3.64 0.18
CA VAL A 165 17.91 3.92 -1.26
C VAL A 165 17.43 2.78 -2.16
N ALA A 166 17.57 1.53 -1.72
CA ALA A 166 17.03 0.36 -2.42
C ALA A 166 15.50 0.37 -2.53
N ALA A 167 14.79 0.60 -1.42
CA ALA A 167 13.33 0.67 -1.40
C ALA A 167 12.81 1.92 -2.15
N SER A 168 13.51 3.05 -2.03
CA SER A 168 13.27 4.26 -2.82
C SER A 168 13.43 4.00 -4.33
N LEU A 169 14.48 3.30 -4.76
CA LEU A 169 14.70 2.93 -6.18
C LEU A 169 13.70 1.89 -6.70
N PHE A 170 13.21 1.00 -5.83
CA PHE A 170 12.13 0.08 -6.15
C PHE A 170 10.79 0.81 -6.33
N MET A 171 10.47 1.75 -5.44
CA MET A 171 9.27 2.59 -5.53
C MET A 171 9.33 3.54 -6.73
N LEU A 172 10.48 4.20 -6.98
CA LEU A 172 10.70 5.05 -8.15
C LEU A 172 10.56 4.31 -9.48
N ALA A 173 10.74 2.98 -9.50
CA ALA A 173 10.49 2.17 -10.68
C ALA A 173 9.01 1.82 -10.90
N GLU A 174 8.17 2.02 -9.88
CA GLU A 174 6.71 1.88 -9.91
C GLU A 174 5.99 3.22 -10.10
N MET A 175 6.66 4.35 -9.85
CA MET A 175 6.09 5.69 -9.97
C MET A 175 6.19 6.22 -11.40
N ASP A 176 5.05 6.56 -12.00
CA ASP A 176 5.00 7.56 -13.06
C ASP A 176 5.51 8.89 -12.47
N ALA A 177 6.19 9.73 -13.26
CA ALA A 177 6.98 10.88 -12.79
C ALA A 177 6.18 11.98 -12.04
N ASN A 178 4.87 11.78 -11.87
CA ASN A 178 3.92 12.68 -11.22
C ASN A 178 3.28 12.12 -9.94
N VAL A 179 3.66 10.93 -9.48
CA VAL A 179 3.12 10.34 -8.23
C VAL A 179 3.97 10.83 -7.05
N THR A 180 3.33 11.25 -5.97
CA THR A 180 3.97 11.57 -4.68
C THR A 180 3.93 10.31 -3.81
N GLU A 181 5.00 10.02 -3.06
CA GLU A 181 5.07 8.86 -2.16
C GLU A 181 4.02 9.01 -1.05
N ILE A 182 2.85 8.38 -1.18
CA ILE A 182 1.80 8.46 -0.16
C ILE A 182 1.64 7.08 0.46
N SER A 183 2.27 6.91 1.62
CA SER A 183 2.19 5.72 2.46
C SER A 183 1.39 6.05 3.72
N GLY A 184 0.49 5.14 4.14
CA GLY A 184 -0.25 5.24 5.40
C GLY A 184 0.65 5.17 6.65
N THR A 185 1.94 4.91 6.48
CA THR A 185 2.93 4.77 7.55
C THR A 185 3.64 6.07 7.94
N ARG A 186 3.25 7.21 7.36
CA ARG A 186 3.80 8.54 7.67
C ARG A 186 2.72 9.48 8.20
N LEU A 187 3.14 10.44 9.02
CA LEU A 187 2.29 11.56 9.39
C LEU A 187 2.12 12.49 8.18
N TRP A 188 0.87 12.76 7.81
CA TRP A 188 0.52 13.67 6.73
C TRP A 188 -0.01 15.00 7.24
N THR A 189 0.23 16.06 6.45
CA THR A 189 -0.14 17.43 6.81
C THR A 189 -1.63 17.55 7.12
N GLY A 190 -2.50 16.91 6.34
CA GLY A 190 -3.95 16.97 6.58
C GLY A 190 -4.40 16.35 7.90
N SER A 191 -3.80 15.23 8.32
CA SER A 191 -4.12 14.58 9.59
C SER A 191 -3.59 15.36 10.80
N HIS A 192 -2.38 15.92 10.70
CA HIS A 192 -1.87 16.83 11.72
C HIS A 192 -2.72 18.10 11.82
N PHE A 193 -3.10 18.67 10.68
CA PHE A 193 -3.96 19.85 10.62
C PHE A 193 -5.31 19.60 11.28
N LEU A 194 -5.99 18.50 10.91
CA LEU A 194 -7.25 18.10 11.51
C LEU A 194 -7.12 17.89 13.03
N SER A 195 -6.01 17.31 13.48
CA SER A 195 -5.71 17.14 14.91
C SER A 195 -5.59 18.48 15.65
N ARG A 196 -4.91 19.47 15.05
CA ARG A 196 -4.81 20.83 15.60
C ARG A 196 -6.15 21.54 15.64
N TYR A 197 -6.95 21.37 14.59
CA TYR A 197 -8.30 21.92 14.56
C TYR A 197 -9.18 21.33 15.68
N MET A 198 -9.17 20.00 15.86
CA MET A 198 -9.89 19.36 16.98
C MET A 198 -9.40 19.86 18.35
N TRP A 199 -8.10 20.09 18.52
CA TRP A 199 -7.57 20.59 19.79
C TRP A 199 -8.11 21.98 20.15
N ARG A 200 -8.28 22.87 19.17
CA ARG A 200 -8.93 24.18 19.39
C ARG A 200 -10.44 24.10 19.53
N HIS A 201 -11.05 23.09 18.90
CA HIS A 201 -12.49 22.86 18.85
C HIS A 201 -12.85 21.48 19.45
N PRO A 202 -12.56 21.24 20.75
CA PRO A 202 -12.76 19.93 21.36
C PRO A 202 -14.21 19.47 21.29
N GLU A 203 -15.18 20.39 21.24
CA GLU A 203 -16.61 20.11 21.06
C GLU A 203 -16.94 19.29 19.81
N LEU A 204 -16.05 19.29 18.82
CA LEU A 204 -16.19 18.46 17.63
C LEU A 204 -16.14 16.97 17.96
N VAL A 205 -15.35 16.57 18.95
CA VAL A 205 -15.10 15.14 19.26
C VAL A 205 -15.38 14.78 20.71
N GLN A 206 -15.48 15.75 21.61
CA GLN A 206 -15.75 15.52 23.02
C GLN A 206 -17.10 14.83 23.21
N ASP A 207 -17.08 13.74 23.98
CA ASP A 207 -18.24 12.85 24.24
C ASP A 207 -18.85 12.21 22.97
N LYS A 208 -18.19 12.33 21.81
CA LYS A 208 -18.64 11.76 20.53
C LYS A 208 -18.06 10.38 20.27
N ARG A 209 -18.77 9.59 19.48
CA ARG A 209 -18.29 8.35 18.85
C ARG A 209 -17.72 8.70 17.48
N VAL A 210 -16.44 8.43 17.30
CA VAL A 210 -15.66 8.87 16.15
C VAL A 210 -15.30 7.68 15.26
N LEU A 211 -15.46 7.83 13.94
CA LEU A 211 -14.92 6.91 12.94
C LEU A 211 -13.85 7.65 12.13
N GLU A 212 -12.61 7.19 12.14
CA GLU A 212 -11.55 7.71 11.28
C GLU A 212 -11.35 6.79 10.07
N LEU A 213 -11.43 7.36 8.87
CA LEU A 213 -11.19 6.68 7.59
C LEU A 213 -9.80 7.03 7.09
N GLY A 214 -8.97 6.02 6.77
CA GLY A 214 -7.59 6.23 6.32
C GLY A 214 -6.72 6.80 7.43
N ALA A 215 -6.78 6.18 8.60
CA ALA A 215 -6.17 6.69 9.81
C ALA A 215 -4.64 6.74 9.72
N GLY A 216 -4.02 5.87 8.92
CA GLY A 216 -2.57 5.80 8.81
C GLY A 216 -1.90 5.62 10.18
N THR A 217 -1.17 6.65 10.62
CA THR A 217 -0.54 6.69 11.94
C THR A 217 -1.53 6.74 13.12
N GLY A 218 -2.78 7.16 12.88
CA GLY A 218 -3.83 7.25 13.90
C GLY A 218 -3.82 8.53 14.73
N ILE A 219 -3.06 9.54 14.32
CA ILE A 219 -2.90 10.76 15.10
C ILE A 219 -4.26 11.41 15.43
N CYS A 220 -5.22 11.44 14.49
CA CYS A 220 -6.51 12.09 14.74
C CYS A 220 -7.29 11.33 15.81
N SER A 221 -7.40 10.00 15.71
CA SER A 221 -8.08 9.20 16.73
C SER A 221 -7.40 9.27 18.11
N ILE A 222 -6.06 9.32 18.16
CA ILE A 222 -5.33 9.46 19.43
C ILE A 222 -5.58 10.83 20.06
N VAL A 223 -5.58 11.89 19.26
CA VAL A 223 -5.90 13.25 19.71
C VAL A 223 -7.36 13.34 20.15
N ALA A 224 -8.29 12.80 19.37
CA ALA A 224 -9.72 12.75 19.73
C ALA A 224 -9.93 12.03 21.07
N SER A 225 -9.21 10.93 21.31
CA SER A 225 -9.23 10.24 22.60
C SER A 225 -8.74 11.12 23.76
N LYS A 226 -7.66 11.89 23.56
CA LYS A 226 -7.15 12.83 24.58
C LYS A 226 -8.08 14.02 24.83
N LEU A 227 -8.87 14.40 23.83
CA LEU A 227 -9.88 15.47 23.90
C LEU A 227 -11.23 15.01 24.46
N GLY A 228 -11.35 13.74 24.86
CA GLY A 228 -12.55 13.22 25.55
C GLY A 228 -13.58 12.58 24.62
N ALA A 229 -13.19 12.11 23.43
CA ALA A 229 -14.08 11.24 22.65
C ALA A 229 -14.50 10.00 23.45
N ASN A 230 -15.76 9.59 23.31
CA ASN A 230 -16.32 8.44 24.01
C ASN A 230 -15.68 7.14 23.50
N LYS A 231 -15.59 7.03 22.17
CA LYS A 231 -15.00 5.89 21.47
C LYS A 231 -14.49 6.35 20.11
N CYS A 232 -13.40 5.78 19.64
CA CYS A 232 -12.87 5.99 18.31
C CYS A 232 -12.66 4.64 17.61
N LEU A 233 -13.20 4.49 16.42
CA LEU A 233 -12.87 3.40 15.51
C LEU A 233 -11.94 3.98 14.43
N ALA A 234 -10.65 3.68 14.52
CA ALA A 234 -9.65 4.09 13.55
C ALA A 234 -9.49 3.01 12.49
N THR A 235 -9.63 3.36 11.21
CA THR A 235 -9.61 2.38 10.12
C THR A 235 -8.64 2.71 9.01
N ASP A 236 -8.02 1.68 8.45
CA ASP A 236 -7.18 1.77 7.25
C ASP A 236 -7.43 0.56 6.34
N GLY A 237 -7.11 0.66 5.05
CA GLY A 237 -7.26 -0.44 4.12
C GLY A 237 -6.10 -1.44 4.20
N ASP A 238 -4.92 -1.00 4.63
CA ASP A 238 -3.73 -1.86 4.67
C ASP A 238 -3.53 -2.48 6.07
N GLU A 239 -3.49 -3.81 6.16
CA GLU A 239 -3.33 -4.54 7.42
C GLU A 239 -2.01 -4.20 8.13
N GLU A 240 -0.92 -3.97 7.37
CA GLU A 240 0.37 -3.55 7.95
C GLU A 240 0.28 -2.14 8.58
N VAL A 241 -0.53 -1.26 7.97
CA VAL A 241 -0.82 0.07 8.53
C VAL A 241 -1.71 -0.07 9.77
N VAL A 242 -2.67 -0.99 9.78
CA VAL A 242 -3.49 -1.29 10.96
C VAL A 242 -2.62 -1.81 12.11
N GLU A 243 -1.60 -2.63 11.86
CA GLU A 243 -0.64 -3.05 12.89
C GLU A 243 0.17 -1.85 13.44
N LEU A 244 0.62 -0.94 12.57
CA LEU A 244 1.31 0.29 12.99
C LEU A 244 0.38 1.17 13.85
N LEU A 245 -0.86 1.34 13.40
CA LEU A 245 -1.91 2.07 14.09
C LEU A 245 -2.15 1.51 15.50
N GLN A 246 -2.20 0.18 15.65
CA GLN A 246 -2.31 -0.48 16.96
C GLN A 246 -1.11 -0.16 17.87
N LYS A 247 0.11 -0.16 17.33
CA LYS A 247 1.33 0.24 18.09
C LYS A 247 1.23 1.70 18.55
N ASN A 248 0.77 2.60 17.68
CA ASN A 248 0.58 4.02 17.99
C ASN A 248 -0.49 4.24 19.06
N ILE A 249 -1.61 3.53 18.99
CA ILE A 249 -2.66 3.58 20.03
C ILE A 249 -2.08 3.15 21.38
N LYS A 250 -1.32 2.06 21.41
CA LYS A 250 -0.76 1.48 22.63
C LYS A 250 0.28 2.38 23.30
N VAL A 251 1.23 2.95 22.55
CA VAL A 251 2.26 3.83 23.14
C VAL A 251 1.68 5.11 23.73
N ASN A 252 0.52 5.55 23.24
CA ASN A 252 -0.21 6.70 23.80
C ASN A 252 -1.20 6.33 24.91
N GLY A 253 -1.31 5.05 25.27
CA GLY A 253 -2.27 4.57 26.28
C GLY A 253 -3.73 4.75 25.87
N ALA A 254 -4.02 4.83 24.57
CA ALA A 254 -5.34 5.16 24.03
C ALA A 254 -6.24 3.92 23.79
N GLU A 255 -5.77 2.71 24.11
CA GLU A 255 -6.45 1.42 23.86
C GLU A 255 -7.85 1.30 24.49
N ARG A 256 -8.16 2.14 25.49
CA ARG A 256 -9.48 2.15 26.14
C ARG A 256 -10.54 2.85 25.31
N VAL A 257 -10.14 3.78 24.44
CA VAL A 257 -11.03 4.63 23.65
C VAL A 257 -10.91 4.30 22.17
N VAL A 258 -9.69 4.05 21.68
CA VAL A 258 -9.39 3.85 20.26
C VAL A 258 -9.20 2.37 19.94
N THR A 259 -9.93 1.89 18.94
CA THR A 259 -9.77 0.55 18.34
C THR A 259 -9.37 0.68 16.88
N ALA A 260 -8.37 -0.10 16.44
CA ALA A 260 -7.91 -0.14 15.06
C ALA A 260 -8.50 -1.33 14.29
N ARG A 261 -9.07 -1.12 13.10
CA ARG A 261 -9.59 -2.20 12.24
C ARG A 261 -9.38 -1.92 10.75
N SER A 262 -9.38 -2.98 9.96
CA SER A 262 -9.26 -2.87 8.51
C SER A 262 -10.60 -2.49 7.87
N LEU A 263 -10.57 -1.53 6.94
CA LEU A 263 -11.72 -1.12 6.14
C LEU A 263 -11.27 -0.61 4.77
N PHE A 264 -11.60 -1.36 3.71
CA PHE A 264 -11.49 -0.89 2.34
C PHE A 264 -12.74 -0.11 1.94
N TRP A 265 -12.57 1.14 1.53
CA TRP A 265 -13.72 1.98 1.17
C TRP A 265 -14.44 1.47 -0.07
N GLY A 266 -15.76 1.58 -0.08
CA GLY A 266 -16.61 1.09 -1.16
C GLY A 266 -16.64 -0.44 -1.33
N ASP A 267 -15.87 -1.19 -0.54
CA ASP A 267 -15.82 -2.66 -0.62
C ASP A 267 -16.82 -3.29 0.36
N GLU A 268 -17.86 -3.92 -0.19
CA GLU A 268 -18.93 -4.53 0.60
C GLU A 268 -18.45 -5.73 1.45
N PRO A 269 -17.61 -6.66 0.94
CA PRO A 269 -17.03 -7.72 1.77
C PRO A 269 -16.23 -7.20 2.97
N SER A 270 -15.41 -6.16 2.78
CA SER A 270 -14.65 -5.53 3.86
C SER A 270 -15.59 -4.91 4.90
N ALA A 271 -16.62 -4.17 4.45
CA ALA A 271 -17.64 -3.62 5.34
C ALA A 271 -18.39 -4.69 6.12
N GLN A 272 -18.78 -5.80 5.48
CA GLN A 272 -19.46 -6.92 6.15
C GLN A 272 -18.57 -7.60 7.18
N THR A 273 -17.28 -7.75 6.88
CA THR A 273 -16.30 -8.28 7.84
C THR A 273 -16.23 -7.40 9.09
N LEU A 274 -16.11 -6.08 8.90
CA LEU A 274 -16.09 -5.11 10.00
C LEU A 274 -17.40 -5.13 10.81
N LEU A 275 -18.55 -5.16 10.14
CA LEU A 275 -19.86 -5.16 10.79
C LEU A 275 -20.19 -6.48 11.51
N ALA A 276 -19.63 -7.61 11.05
CA ALA A 276 -19.76 -8.88 11.76
C ALA A 276 -19.02 -8.86 13.10
N GLU A 277 -17.87 -8.19 13.17
CA GLU A 277 -17.11 -8.01 14.41
C GLU A 277 -17.70 -6.89 15.29
N LEU A 278 -18.08 -5.77 14.65
CA LEU A 278 -18.57 -4.54 15.27
C LEU A 278 -19.89 -4.13 14.60
N PRO A 279 -21.05 -4.68 15.02
CA PRO A 279 -22.35 -4.39 14.39
C PRO A 279 -22.71 -2.90 14.36
N GLY A 280 -22.21 -2.14 15.34
CA GLY A 280 -22.40 -0.69 15.45
C GLY A 280 -21.42 0.16 14.63
N ALA A 281 -20.47 -0.42 13.87
CA ALA A 281 -19.37 0.33 13.25
C ALA A 281 -19.82 1.50 12.36
N PHE A 282 -21.00 1.41 11.73
CA PHE A 282 -21.57 2.47 10.90
C PHE A 282 -22.81 3.15 11.50
N THR A 283 -23.38 2.62 12.59
CA THR A 283 -24.57 3.19 13.22
C THR A 283 -24.24 3.93 14.51
N ASP A 284 -23.21 3.52 15.23
CA ASP A 284 -22.77 4.08 16.49
C ASP A 284 -21.66 5.13 16.25
N VAL A 285 -21.93 6.07 15.36
CA VAL A 285 -20.99 7.11 14.92
C VAL A 285 -21.69 8.45 14.91
N ASP A 286 -21.08 9.44 15.56
CA ASP A 286 -21.54 10.83 15.55
C ASP A 286 -20.72 11.66 14.55
N ILE A 287 -19.40 11.41 14.48
CA ILE A 287 -18.47 12.14 13.62
C ILE A 287 -17.57 11.17 12.86
N VAL A 288 -17.44 11.39 11.56
CA VAL A 288 -16.44 10.74 10.70
C VAL A 288 -15.29 11.72 10.48
N LEU A 289 -14.04 11.25 10.53
CA LEU A 289 -12.84 12.04 10.29
C LEU A 289 -12.01 11.44 9.13
N ALA A 290 -11.40 12.29 8.32
CA ALA A 290 -10.35 11.89 7.40
C ALA A 290 -9.39 13.05 7.12
N GLY A 291 -8.09 12.79 7.15
CA GLY A 291 -7.05 13.77 6.83
C GLY A 291 -6.13 13.27 5.71
N ASP A 292 -6.01 14.05 4.63
CA ASP A 292 -5.08 13.79 3.51
C ASP A 292 -5.22 12.41 2.84
N VAL A 293 -6.45 11.88 2.76
CA VAL A 293 -6.71 10.52 2.27
C VAL A 293 -6.95 10.43 0.75
N LEU A 294 -7.12 11.57 0.07
CA LEU A 294 -7.54 11.64 -1.33
C LEU A 294 -6.39 12.03 -2.26
N TYR A 295 -5.57 11.03 -2.59
CA TYR A 295 -4.37 11.21 -3.42
C TYR A 295 -4.45 10.65 -4.83
N LYS A 296 -5.59 10.05 -5.17
CA LYS A 296 -5.93 9.50 -6.48
C LYS A 296 -7.42 9.70 -6.71
N SER A 297 -7.80 10.14 -7.90
CA SER A 297 -9.21 10.41 -8.21
C SER A 297 -10.10 9.17 -8.12
N GLU A 298 -9.56 7.96 -8.28
CA GLU A 298 -10.29 6.70 -8.10
C GLU A 298 -10.75 6.45 -6.66
N LEU A 299 -10.13 7.10 -5.66
CA LEU A 299 -10.51 6.96 -4.25
C LEU A 299 -11.77 7.75 -3.89
N LEU A 300 -12.08 8.81 -4.64
CA LEU A 300 -13.25 9.66 -4.41
C LEU A 300 -14.56 8.86 -4.34
N PRO A 301 -14.97 8.12 -5.40
CA PRO A 301 -16.23 7.39 -5.34
C PRO A 301 -16.25 6.32 -4.24
N LEU A 302 -15.10 5.71 -3.93
CA LEU A 302 -14.98 4.67 -2.91
C LEU A 302 -15.17 5.25 -1.50
N LEU A 303 -14.44 6.32 -1.17
CA LEU A 303 -14.56 7.03 0.11
C LEU A 303 -16.00 7.52 0.33
N PHE A 304 -16.57 8.18 -0.68
CA PHE A 304 -17.91 8.74 -0.57
C PHE A 304 -19.02 7.68 -0.55
N ALA A 305 -18.83 6.51 -1.15
CA ALA A 305 -19.74 5.38 -0.96
C ALA A 305 -19.79 4.94 0.52
N THR A 306 -18.64 4.82 1.17
CA THR A 306 -18.56 4.49 2.60
C THR A 306 -19.13 5.60 3.48
N VAL A 307 -18.75 6.86 3.25
CA VAL A 307 -19.23 8.01 4.03
C VAL A 307 -20.75 8.15 3.92
N THR A 308 -21.31 8.05 2.71
CA THR A 308 -22.77 8.17 2.50
C THR A 308 -23.52 7.08 3.27
N ARG A 309 -23.01 5.84 3.29
CA ARG A 309 -23.59 4.75 4.08
C ARG A 309 -23.62 5.07 5.58
N VAL A 310 -22.59 5.71 6.12
CA VAL A 310 -22.51 6.09 7.54
C VAL A 310 -23.41 7.28 7.86
N LEU A 311 -23.44 8.30 7.00
CA LEU A 311 -24.20 9.53 7.24
C LEU A 311 -25.71 9.39 7.03
N VAL A 312 -26.15 8.51 6.13
CA VAL A 312 -27.58 8.32 5.78
C VAL A 312 -28.27 7.25 6.63
N ALA A 313 -27.52 6.53 7.46
CA ALA A 313 -28.11 5.57 8.41
C ALA A 313 -29.08 6.27 9.37
N ASP A 314 -30.16 5.57 9.75
CA ASP A 314 -31.25 6.16 10.55
C ASP A 314 -30.75 6.69 11.91
N GLY A 315 -31.20 7.89 12.26
CA GLY A 315 -30.94 8.51 13.56
C GLY A 315 -29.64 9.32 13.62
N ASP A 316 -29.79 10.55 14.12
CA ASP A 316 -28.77 11.54 14.50
C ASP A 316 -28.22 12.48 13.41
N ASP A 317 -27.93 13.72 13.82
CA ASP A 317 -27.14 14.71 13.09
C ASP A 317 -25.68 14.24 13.06
N ARG A 318 -25.33 13.46 12.05
CA ARG A 318 -23.97 12.97 11.81
C ARG A 318 -23.24 13.89 10.86
N ALA A 319 -21.94 14.04 11.05
CA ALA A 319 -21.10 14.79 10.14
C ALA A 319 -19.82 14.06 9.78
N PHE A 320 -19.31 14.36 8.58
CA PHE A 320 -18.00 13.96 8.11
C PHE A 320 -17.12 15.20 7.99
N VAL A 321 -16.00 15.21 8.71
CA VAL A 321 -15.01 16.27 8.64
C VAL A 321 -13.79 15.78 7.86
N LEU A 322 -13.59 16.37 6.68
CA LEU A 322 -12.51 16.06 5.77
C LEU A 322 -11.51 17.21 5.70
N CYS A 323 -10.26 16.96 6.08
CA CYS A 323 -9.17 17.86 5.72
C CYS A 323 -8.55 17.40 4.39
N HIS A 324 -8.82 18.15 3.32
CA HIS A 324 -8.29 17.88 1.98
C HIS A 324 -7.15 18.83 1.64
N ILE A 325 -6.07 18.27 1.10
CA ILE A 325 -5.01 19.01 0.46
C ILE A 325 -4.96 18.48 -0.98
N PRO A 326 -4.99 19.31 -2.02
CA PRO A 326 -4.95 18.80 -3.38
C PRO A 326 -3.69 17.96 -3.58
N ARG A 327 -3.82 16.73 -4.07
CA ARG A 327 -2.72 15.82 -4.38
C ARG A 327 -2.94 15.29 -5.79
N ALA A 328 -1.87 15.13 -6.56
CA ALA A 328 -1.93 14.67 -7.94
C ALA A 328 -3.03 15.38 -8.76
N ASP A 329 -4.07 14.65 -9.17
CA ASP A 329 -5.21 15.13 -9.96
C ASP A 329 -6.46 15.48 -9.13
N VAL A 330 -6.41 15.33 -7.80
CA VAL A 330 -7.57 15.55 -6.92
C VAL A 330 -7.64 16.99 -6.43
N THR A 331 -8.35 17.84 -7.18
CA THR A 331 -8.59 19.24 -6.83
C THR A 331 -9.72 19.42 -5.81
N HIS A 332 -9.80 20.60 -5.18
CA HIS A 332 -10.92 20.99 -4.33
C HIS A 332 -12.26 20.93 -5.09
N ASP A 333 -12.29 21.43 -6.32
CA ASP A 333 -13.49 21.40 -7.17
C ASP A 333 -13.99 19.96 -7.40
N LEU A 334 -13.06 19.01 -7.58
CA LEU A 334 -13.41 17.60 -7.79
C LEU A 334 -13.99 16.98 -6.51
N VAL A 335 -13.41 17.28 -5.34
CA VAL A 335 -13.95 16.86 -4.04
C VAL A 335 -15.35 17.44 -3.82
N GLN A 336 -15.52 18.74 -4.01
CA GLN A 336 -16.80 19.44 -3.87
C GLN A 336 -17.87 18.87 -4.79
N LYS A 337 -17.52 18.62 -6.06
CA LYS A 337 -18.40 17.95 -7.02
C LYS A 337 -18.79 16.55 -6.53
N GLN A 338 -17.84 15.75 -6.05
CA GLN A 338 -18.11 14.41 -5.54
C GLN A 338 -19.04 14.43 -4.33
N ILE A 339 -18.88 15.37 -3.39
CA ILE A 339 -19.79 15.53 -2.24
C ILE A 339 -21.23 15.72 -2.73
N VAL A 340 -21.44 16.63 -3.69
CA VAL A 340 -22.76 16.95 -4.23
C VAL A 340 -23.35 15.77 -5.02
N ASP A 341 -22.54 15.10 -5.84
CA ASP A 341 -22.95 13.94 -6.63
C ASP A 341 -23.35 12.75 -5.73
N SER A 342 -22.75 12.63 -4.55
CA SER A 342 -23.12 11.66 -3.52
C SER A 342 -24.37 12.05 -2.72
N GLY A 343 -25.04 13.16 -3.08
CA GLY A 343 -26.28 13.60 -2.45
C GLY A 343 -26.09 14.29 -1.09
N LEU A 344 -24.86 14.62 -0.72
CA LEU A 344 -24.51 15.26 0.54
C LEU A 344 -24.45 16.79 0.37
N GLN A 345 -24.35 17.51 1.48
CA GLN A 345 -24.08 18.95 1.51
C GLN A 345 -22.81 19.23 2.31
N PHE A 346 -22.18 20.38 2.08
CA PHE A 346 -20.98 20.75 2.81
C PHE A 346 -20.90 22.24 3.10
N GLU A 347 -20.19 22.57 4.18
CA GLU A 347 -19.65 23.88 4.48
C GLU A 347 -18.11 23.82 4.45
N GLU A 348 -17.48 24.81 3.82
CA GLU A 348 -16.04 25.01 3.96
C GLU A 348 -15.76 25.80 5.23
N VAL A 349 -15.08 25.17 6.18
CA VAL A 349 -14.73 25.80 7.44
C VAL A 349 -13.56 26.76 7.20
N LYS A 350 -13.78 28.04 7.49
CA LYS A 350 -12.72 29.04 7.46
C LYS A 350 -11.86 28.94 8.70
N LEU A 351 -10.61 28.59 8.48
CA LEU A 351 -9.64 28.41 9.54
C LEU A 351 -9.09 29.77 9.98
N PRO A 352 -9.08 30.10 11.28
CA PRO A 352 -8.37 31.25 11.80
C PRO A 352 -6.90 31.25 11.36
N ALA A 353 -6.36 32.42 11.03
CA ALA A 353 -4.97 32.53 10.53
C ALA A 353 -3.92 32.03 11.55
N GLU A 354 -4.26 32.10 12.84
CA GLU A 354 -3.48 31.56 13.95
C GLU A 354 -3.42 30.03 13.99
N ASP A 355 -4.41 29.34 13.40
CA ASP A 355 -4.47 27.89 13.32
C ASP A 355 -3.56 27.37 12.21
N ILE A 356 -3.57 28.08 11.09
CA ILE A 356 -2.68 27.85 9.95
C ILE A 356 -1.22 28.06 10.39
N ALA A 357 -0.94 29.15 11.10
CA ALA A 357 0.43 29.46 11.56
C ALA A 357 0.97 28.44 12.55
N ASP A 358 0.13 27.94 13.46
CA ASP A 358 0.49 26.93 14.46
C ASP A 358 0.63 25.52 13.85
N ALA A 359 -0.23 25.16 12.89
CA ALA A 359 -0.13 23.88 12.18
C ALA A 359 1.13 23.79 11.30
N ALA A 360 1.59 24.91 10.73
CA ALA A 360 2.83 25.00 9.95
C ALA A 360 4.10 25.12 10.82
N ALA A 361 3.96 25.41 12.12
CA ALA A 361 5.10 25.59 12.99
C ALA A 361 5.68 24.23 13.43
N LYS A 362 6.94 23.98 13.08
CA LYS A 362 7.85 22.99 13.71
C LYS A 362 7.75 21.52 13.26
N LEU A 363 7.12 21.19 12.13
CA LEU A 363 7.14 19.83 11.58
C LEU A 363 7.54 19.84 10.09
N GLU A 364 8.61 19.13 9.74
CA GLU A 364 9.11 19.05 8.35
C GLU A 364 8.09 18.39 7.41
N GLU A 365 7.26 17.47 7.93
CA GLU A 365 6.20 16.77 7.19
C GLU A 365 4.92 17.60 6.98
N CYS A 366 4.89 18.83 7.51
CA CYS A 366 3.79 19.77 7.37
C CYS A 366 4.25 21.05 6.69
N PRO A 367 4.67 20.99 5.40
CA PRO A 367 5.20 22.16 4.71
C PRO A 367 4.14 23.27 4.63
N GLU A 368 4.58 24.52 4.81
CA GLU A 368 3.69 25.69 4.86
C GLU A 368 2.79 25.82 3.61
N GLU A 369 3.29 25.41 2.45
CA GLU A 369 2.54 25.41 1.19
C GLU A 369 1.37 24.42 1.20
N ASP A 370 1.53 23.26 1.82
CA ASP A 370 0.44 22.29 1.98
C ASP A 370 -0.62 22.82 2.95
N VAL A 371 -0.19 23.45 4.04
CA VAL A 371 -1.10 24.06 5.01
C VAL A 371 -1.92 25.19 4.37
N LYS A 372 -1.32 26.03 3.50
CA LYS A 372 -2.05 27.09 2.75
C LYS A 372 -3.10 26.52 1.79
N ARG A 373 -2.83 25.35 1.23
CA ARG A 373 -3.70 24.66 0.28
C ARG A 373 -4.77 23.81 0.95
N ALA A 374 -4.58 23.46 2.22
CA ALA A 374 -5.54 22.67 2.99
C ALA A 374 -6.90 23.36 3.06
N ARG A 375 -7.96 22.56 2.96
CA ARG A 375 -9.35 22.97 3.21
C ARG A 375 -10.00 21.94 4.11
N LEU A 376 -10.82 22.45 5.02
CA LEU A 376 -11.60 21.63 5.92
C LEU A 376 -13.06 21.70 5.47
N TYR A 377 -13.62 20.53 5.17
CA TYR A 377 -15.01 20.39 4.75
C TYR A 377 -15.80 19.75 5.88
N TYR A 378 -16.86 20.42 6.31
CA TYR A 378 -17.86 19.86 7.19
C TYR A 378 -19.03 19.37 6.33
N ILE A 379 -19.22 18.05 6.26
CA ILE A 379 -20.11 17.38 5.29
C ILE A 379 -21.23 16.69 6.05
N THR A 380 -22.48 16.89 5.65
CA THR A 380 -23.64 16.24 6.26
C THR A 380 -24.56 15.64 5.20
N ALA A 381 -25.49 14.78 5.64
CA ALA A 381 -26.65 14.46 4.82
C ALA A 381 -27.46 15.75 4.57
N LYS A 382 -28.18 15.81 3.44
CA LYS A 382 -29.19 16.86 3.22
C LYS A 382 -30.38 16.59 4.13
N ASP A 383 -30.94 17.65 4.70
CA ASP A 383 -32.19 17.57 5.47
C ASP A 383 -33.26 16.86 4.62
N LYS A 384 -33.86 15.79 5.18
CA LYS A 384 -34.89 14.99 4.50
C LYS A 384 -36.22 15.74 4.36
#